data_AF-A0A7S0HHY0-F1
#
_entry.id   AF-A0A7S0HHY0-F1
#
_cell.length_a   1.000
_cell.length_b   1.000
_cell.length_c   1.000
_cell.angle_alpha   90.00
_cell.angle_beta   90.00
_cell.angle_gamma   90.00
#
_symmetry.space_group_name_H-M   'P 1'
#
loop_
_entity.id
_entity.type
_entity.pdbx_description
1 polymer ?
#
loop_
_entity_poly.entity_id
_entity_poly.type
_entity_poly.pdbx_seq_one_letter_code
_entity_poly.pdbx_strand_id
1 'polypeptide(L)'
;VGHKNGWCVSDTNTYGGAPGDRGGRCWAATGTGEDPDLLRGMHGFSCGNMGISPGCSDQYASNYDCQWIDITDLPDGDYWLTVATNWDEEGREETSPENDYSNNEANVPVRIERGGVTVLSDADVRNQCPSLPPSPSPSPSPSPSPPPPPSP
;
A
#
# COMPACT_ATOMS: atom_id res chain seq x y z
N VAL A 1 3.19 16.84 -12.94
CA VAL A 1 1.92 16.50 -12.24
C VAL A 1 1.83 14.98 -12.17
N GLY A 2 1.60 14.42 -10.99
CA GLY A 2 1.36 12.98 -10.86
C GLY A 2 -0.08 12.63 -11.17
N HIS A 3 -0.28 11.51 -11.84
CA HIS A 3 -1.62 10.96 -12.05
C HIS A 3 -1.60 9.59 -11.38
N LYS A 4 -2.23 9.50 -10.20
CA LYS A 4 -2.47 8.27 -9.44
C LYS A 4 -3.97 8.13 -9.28
N ASN A 5 -4.60 7.37 -10.17
CA ASN A 5 -6.04 7.11 -10.07
C ASN A 5 -6.25 5.63 -9.77
N GLY A 6 -6.99 5.34 -8.71
CA GLY A 6 -7.62 4.05 -8.52
C GLY A 6 -8.98 4.04 -9.21
N TRP A 7 -9.22 3.11 -10.13
CA TRP A 7 -10.49 3.03 -10.87
C TRP A 7 -11.59 2.37 -10.03
N CYS A 8 -11.22 1.43 -9.16
CA CYS A 8 -12.12 0.77 -8.20
C CYS A 8 -11.32 0.11 -7.08
N VAL A 9 -11.79 0.21 -5.85
CA VAL A 9 -11.16 -0.43 -4.69
C VAL A 9 -11.67 -1.87 -4.60
N SER A 10 -10.78 -2.87 -4.67
CA SER A 10 -11.17 -4.29 -4.71
C SER A 10 -10.14 -5.27 -4.16
N ASP A 11 -10.58 -6.50 -3.88
CA ASP A 11 -9.71 -7.59 -3.41
C ASP A 11 -8.96 -8.21 -4.60
N THR A 12 -7.78 -7.70 -4.94
CA THR A 12 -7.00 -8.19 -6.10
C THR A 12 -5.80 -9.05 -5.72
N ASN A 13 -5.34 -9.01 -4.47
CA ASN A 13 -4.26 -9.86 -3.97
C ASN A 13 -4.37 -10.07 -2.44
N THR A 14 -3.57 -10.97 -1.88
CA THR A 14 -3.45 -11.18 -0.42
C THR A 14 -2.40 -10.25 0.17
N TYR A 15 -2.75 -9.56 1.26
CA TYR A 15 -1.82 -8.73 2.01
C TYR A 15 -0.62 -9.57 2.50
N GLY A 16 0.60 -9.08 2.24
CA GLY A 16 1.84 -9.78 2.59
C GLY A 16 2.17 -10.99 1.70
N GLY A 17 1.39 -11.26 0.65
CA GLY A 17 1.76 -12.22 -0.40
C GLY A 17 2.94 -11.71 -1.24
N ALA A 18 3.67 -12.61 -1.91
CA ALA A 18 4.74 -12.18 -2.80
C ALA A 18 4.14 -11.42 -4.01
N PRO A 19 4.85 -10.42 -4.57
CA PRO A 19 4.42 -9.77 -5.81
C PRO A 19 4.17 -10.80 -6.92
N GLY A 20 2.94 -10.90 -7.40
CA GLY A 20 2.54 -11.88 -8.43
C GLY A 20 1.95 -13.19 -7.91
N ASP A 21 1.77 -13.37 -6.60
CA ASP A 21 1.03 -14.50 -6.02
C ASP A 21 -0.46 -14.44 -6.36
N ARG A 22 -0.82 -14.90 -7.55
CA ARG A 22 -2.21 -15.08 -8.02
C ARG A 22 -2.87 -16.36 -7.44
N GLY A 23 -2.53 -16.73 -6.22
CA GLY A 23 -2.99 -17.97 -5.58
C GLY A 23 -3.22 -17.85 -4.08
N GLY A 24 -3.15 -16.64 -3.53
CA GLY A 24 -3.46 -16.37 -2.13
C GLY A 24 -4.96 -16.36 -1.83
N ARG A 25 -5.32 -16.31 -0.54
CA ARG A 25 -6.71 -16.31 -0.04
C ARG A 25 -7.63 -15.22 -0.59
N CYS A 26 -7.07 -14.19 -1.21
CA CYS A 26 -7.79 -13.06 -1.77
C CYS A 26 -7.72 -13.00 -3.29
N TRP A 27 -7.26 -14.07 -3.94
CA TRP A 27 -7.30 -14.23 -5.39
C TRP A 27 -8.42 -15.18 -5.76
N ALA A 28 -9.43 -14.69 -6.48
CA ALA A 28 -10.51 -15.41 -7.16
C ALA A 28 -10.59 -16.91 -6.83
N ALA A 29 -11.15 -17.23 -5.65
CA ALA A 29 -11.57 -18.60 -5.35
C ALA A 29 -12.74 -18.93 -6.28
N THR A 30 -12.43 -19.55 -7.41
CA THR A 30 -13.41 -20.30 -8.20
C THR A 30 -13.84 -21.50 -7.37
N GLY A 31 -14.95 -21.42 -6.62
CA GLY A 31 -15.48 -22.64 -6.03
C GLY A 31 -16.53 -22.47 -4.95
N THR A 32 -17.75 -22.82 -5.31
CA THR A 32 -18.71 -23.64 -4.53
C THR A 32 -18.68 -23.43 -3.01
N GLY A 33 -19.71 -22.75 -2.51
CA GLY A 33 -19.91 -22.39 -1.11
C GLY A 33 -19.65 -23.50 -0.10
N GLU A 34 -18.44 -23.49 0.45
CA GLU A 34 -18.05 -23.98 1.78
C GLU A 34 -16.63 -23.47 2.14
N ASP A 35 -16.21 -22.35 1.52
CA ASP A 35 -14.90 -21.75 1.77
C ASP A 35 -14.92 -21.00 3.12
N PRO A 36 -14.11 -21.41 4.12
CA PRO A 36 -14.02 -20.75 5.42
C PRO A 36 -13.54 -19.28 5.34
N ASP A 37 -12.94 -18.86 4.23
CA ASP A 37 -12.48 -17.48 4.04
C ASP A 37 -13.67 -16.52 3.82
N LEU A 38 -14.79 -16.98 3.27
CA LEU A 38 -16.03 -16.17 3.17
C LEU A 38 -16.64 -15.87 4.55
N LEU A 39 -16.50 -16.78 5.52
CA LEU A 39 -16.96 -16.58 6.90
C LEU A 39 -16.11 -15.58 7.68
N ARG A 40 -14.90 -15.28 7.18
CA ARG A 40 -13.99 -14.25 7.73
C ARG A 40 -14.10 -12.91 7.00
N GLY A 41 -15.01 -12.80 6.04
CA GLY A 41 -15.20 -11.60 5.24
C GLY A 41 -14.07 -11.34 4.24
N MET A 42 -13.34 -12.38 3.82
CA MET A 42 -12.25 -12.29 2.86
C MET A 42 -12.77 -12.43 1.41
N HIS A 43 -12.20 -11.68 0.47
CA HIS A 43 -12.58 -11.70 -0.95
C HIS A 43 -14.06 -11.28 -1.20
N GLY A 44 -14.52 -10.26 -0.49
CA GLY A 44 -15.91 -9.77 -0.57
C GLY A 44 -16.13 -8.66 -1.60
N PHE A 45 -15.05 -8.03 -2.08
CA PHE A 45 -15.14 -6.77 -2.82
C PHE A 45 -14.60 -6.86 -4.25
N SER A 46 -15.32 -6.20 -5.15
CA SER A 46 -15.00 -6.09 -6.57
C SER A 46 -15.33 -4.69 -7.07
N CYS A 47 -15.03 -4.37 -8.32
CA CYS A 47 -15.42 -3.07 -8.89
C CYS A 47 -16.93 -2.83 -8.95
N GLY A 48 -17.77 -3.87 -8.79
CA GLY A 48 -19.22 -3.73 -8.67
C GLY A 48 -19.72 -3.47 -7.24
N ASN A 49 -18.92 -3.82 -6.23
CA ASN A 49 -19.17 -3.57 -4.81
C ASN A 49 -17.80 -3.32 -4.14
N MET A 50 -17.42 -2.05 -4.05
CA MET A 50 -16.05 -1.63 -3.75
C MET A 50 -15.71 -1.74 -2.26
N GLY A 51 -14.46 -2.07 -1.98
CA GLY A 51 -13.89 -2.21 -0.64
C GLY A 51 -12.64 -3.09 -0.65
N ILE A 52 -11.98 -3.22 0.51
CA ILE A 52 -10.88 -4.16 0.72
C ILE A 52 -11.23 -4.98 1.96
N SER A 53 -11.25 -6.30 1.80
CA SER A 53 -11.47 -7.24 2.87
C SER A 53 -10.26 -7.36 3.79
N PRO A 54 -10.44 -7.69 5.08
CA PRO A 54 -9.32 -7.94 5.98
C PRO A 54 -8.38 -9.03 5.44
N GLY A 55 -7.08 -8.74 5.38
CA GLY A 55 -6.07 -9.67 4.85
C GLY A 55 -5.95 -9.67 3.32
N CYS A 56 -6.75 -8.86 2.62
CA CYS A 56 -6.63 -8.61 1.20
C CYS A 56 -5.93 -7.28 0.93
N SER A 57 -5.54 -7.07 -0.32
CA SER A 57 -4.91 -5.84 -0.80
C SER A 57 -5.39 -5.53 -2.21
N ASP A 58 -5.43 -4.24 -2.52
CA ASP A 58 -5.70 -3.76 -3.88
C ASP A 58 -4.41 -3.33 -4.59
N GLN A 59 -4.02 -4.07 -5.63
CA GLN A 59 -2.79 -3.86 -6.38
C GLN A 59 -3.03 -3.13 -7.71
N TYR A 60 -2.48 -1.93 -7.80
CA TYR A 60 -2.37 -1.18 -9.05
C TYR A 60 -0.97 -1.34 -9.64
N ALA A 61 -0.85 -2.17 -10.66
CA ALA A 61 0.43 -2.46 -11.31
C ALA A 61 0.95 -1.28 -12.15
N SER A 62 2.27 -1.15 -12.25
CA SER A 62 2.94 -0.02 -12.93
C SER A 62 2.65 0.08 -14.43
N ASN A 63 2.17 -1.00 -15.05
CA ASN A 63 1.78 -1.01 -16.46
C ASN A 63 0.36 -0.47 -16.70
N TYR A 64 -0.40 -0.14 -15.65
CA TYR A 64 -1.69 0.54 -15.80
C TYR A 64 -1.48 2.03 -15.99
N ASP A 65 -2.37 2.63 -16.79
CA ASP A 65 -2.41 4.08 -16.94
C ASP A 65 -2.61 4.75 -15.58
N CYS A 66 -2.11 5.98 -15.46
CA CYS A 66 -2.28 6.78 -14.23
C CYS A 66 -1.64 6.12 -13.00
N GLN A 67 -0.50 5.44 -13.18
CA GLN A 67 0.35 4.93 -12.10
C GLN A 67 1.75 5.57 -12.16
N TRP A 68 1.81 6.88 -12.42
CA TRP A 68 3.09 7.58 -12.64
C TRP A 68 3.07 9.01 -12.10
N ILE A 69 4.28 9.51 -11.84
CA ILE A 69 4.53 10.94 -11.65
C ILE A 69 5.37 11.47 -12.80
N ASP A 70 4.96 12.60 -13.38
CA ASP A 70 5.75 13.23 -14.43
C ASP A 70 6.91 14.01 -13.81
N ILE A 71 8.12 13.58 -14.18
CA ILE A 71 9.40 14.14 -13.74
C ILE A 71 10.14 14.88 -14.86
N THR A 72 9.48 15.15 -16.00
CA THR A 72 10.12 15.70 -17.22
C THR A 72 10.90 16.98 -16.96
N ASP A 73 10.40 17.84 -16.07
CA ASP A 73 11.00 19.15 -15.76
C ASP A 73 11.77 19.17 -14.43
N LEU A 74 12.00 18.01 -13.80
CA LEU A 74 12.80 17.93 -12.59
C LEU A 74 14.30 17.87 -12.94
N PRO A 75 15.15 18.68 -12.29
CA PRO A 75 16.59 18.57 -12.47
C PRO A 75 17.13 17.26 -11.86
N ASP A 76 18.32 16.86 -12.29
CA ASP A 76 19.05 15.76 -11.65
C ASP A 76 19.27 16.09 -10.15
N GLY A 77 19.10 15.08 -9.28
CA GLY A 77 19.22 15.27 -7.84
C GLY A 77 18.67 14.11 -7.01
N ASP A 78 18.82 14.25 -5.69
CA ASP A 78 18.27 13.32 -4.70
C ASP A 78 16.93 13.84 -4.17
N TYR A 79 15.93 12.98 -4.18
CA TYR A 79 14.54 13.29 -3.84
C TYR A 79 13.96 12.22 -2.90
N TRP A 80 12.91 12.59 -2.19
CA TRP A 80 12.02 11.64 -1.53
C TRP A 80 10.77 11.47 -2.38
N LEU A 81 10.50 10.25 -2.83
CA LEU A 81 9.20 9.85 -3.36
C LEU A 81 8.31 9.45 -2.18
N THR A 82 7.34 10.31 -1.86
CA THR A 82 6.33 10.04 -0.85
C THR A 82 5.06 9.51 -1.50
N VAL A 83 4.53 8.41 -0.97
CA VAL A 83 3.25 7.84 -1.37
C VAL A 83 2.40 7.67 -0.11
N ALA A 84 1.21 8.26 -0.11
CA ALA A 84 0.25 8.14 0.98
C ALA A 84 -1.07 7.54 0.50
N THR A 85 -1.65 6.64 1.30
CA THR A 85 -3.01 6.13 1.14
C THR A 85 -3.95 6.84 2.10
N ASN A 86 -5.23 7.03 1.72
CA ASN A 86 -6.21 7.71 2.58
C ASN A 86 -5.67 9.05 3.14
N TRP A 87 -5.14 9.86 2.22
CA TRP A 87 -4.29 11.02 2.55
C TRP A 87 -5.08 12.26 2.98
N ASP A 88 -6.39 12.32 2.69
CA ASP A 88 -7.26 13.44 3.05
C ASP A 88 -7.51 13.45 4.55
N GLU A 89 -6.63 14.10 5.31
CA GLU A 89 -6.65 14.06 6.77
C GLU A 89 -7.91 14.68 7.37
N GLU A 90 -8.53 15.66 6.70
CA GLU A 90 -9.79 16.27 7.15
C GLU A 90 -10.99 15.33 6.94
N GLY A 91 -11.03 14.61 5.81
CA GLY A 91 -12.18 13.79 5.41
C GLY A 91 -12.08 12.30 5.75
N ARG A 92 -10.88 11.78 6.07
CA ARG A 92 -10.66 10.33 6.19
C ARG A 92 -11.41 9.67 7.33
N GLU A 93 -11.62 10.34 8.45
CA GLU A 93 -12.35 9.76 9.59
C GLU A 93 -13.82 9.48 9.24
N GLU A 94 -14.42 10.30 8.37
CA GLU A 94 -15.81 10.15 7.95
C GLU A 94 -15.95 9.19 6.76
N THR A 95 -15.00 9.23 5.83
CA THR A 95 -15.10 8.52 4.55
C THR A 95 -14.45 7.14 4.56
N SER A 96 -13.37 6.94 5.31
CA SER A 96 -12.58 5.70 5.35
C SER A 96 -11.81 5.61 6.67
N PRO A 97 -12.50 5.42 7.81
CA PRO A 97 -11.84 5.36 9.11
C PRO A 97 -10.91 4.16 9.23
N GLU A 98 -9.71 4.37 9.76
CA GLU A 98 -8.71 3.33 10.03
C GLU A 98 -8.36 3.26 11.52
N ASN A 99 -7.87 2.09 11.97
CA ASN A 99 -7.48 1.89 13.37
C ASN A 99 -6.12 2.53 13.71
N ASP A 100 -5.31 2.82 12.70
CA ASP A 100 -3.97 3.39 12.80
C ASP A 100 -3.68 4.11 11.49
N TYR A 101 -3.37 5.41 11.55
CA TYR A 101 -2.99 6.21 10.38
C TYR A 101 -1.47 6.40 10.26
N SER A 102 -0.69 5.91 11.24
CA SER A 102 0.76 6.14 11.31
C SER A 102 1.56 5.36 10.25
N ASN A 103 0.91 4.41 9.56
CA ASN A 103 1.49 3.55 8.54
C ASN A 103 0.94 3.83 7.13
N ASN A 104 0.19 4.92 6.94
CA ASN A 104 -0.42 5.29 5.65
C ASN A 104 0.55 5.93 4.66
N GLU A 105 1.77 6.26 5.08
CA GLU A 105 2.77 6.94 4.26
C GLU A 105 4.04 6.10 4.12
N ALA A 106 4.54 5.99 2.89
CA ALA A 106 5.84 5.42 2.58
C ALA A 106 6.72 6.47 1.90
N ASN A 107 7.97 6.57 2.35
CA ASN A 107 8.97 7.48 1.81
C ASN A 107 10.12 6.67 1.20
N VAL A 108 10.36 6.86 -0.09
CA VAL A 108 11.40 6.14 -0.84
C VAL A 108 12.44 7.14 -1.34
N PRO A 109 13.71 7.02 -0.93
CA PRO A 109 14.75 7.91 -1.41
C PRO A 109 15.12 7.51 -2.83
N VAL A 110 15.11 8.47 -3.74
CA VAL A 110 15.42 8.24 -5.16
C VAL A 110 16.43 9.26 -5.66
N ARG A 111 17.30 8.80 -6.56
CA ARG A 111 18.19 9.65 -7.33
C ARG A 111 17.72 9.73 -8.77
N ILE A 112 17.51 10.94 -9.25
CA ILE A 112 17.20 11.25 -10.64
C ILE A 112 18.51 11.70 -11.31
N GLU A 113 18.90 11.01 -12.37
CA GLU A 113 20.07 11.35 -13.20
C GLU A 113 19.66 11.21 -14.67
N ARG A 114 20.38 11.88 -15.59
CA ARG A 114 20.06 11.82 -17.03
C ARG A 114 19.81 10.39 -17.54
N GLY A 115 18.53 10.09 -17.75
CA GLY A 115 18.05 8.84 -18.35
C GLY A 115 17.53 7.79 -17.38
N GLY A 116 17.48 8.05 -16.06
CA GLY A 116 16.98 7.05 -15.12
C GLY A 116 16.68 7.55 -13.71
N VAL A 117 15.99 6.68 -12.97
CA VAL A 117 15.68 6.85 -11.54
C VAL A 117 16.23 5.64 -10.81
N THR A 118 17.02 5.87 -9.76
CA THR A 118 17.57 4.81 -8.90
C THR A 118 17.03 4.94 -7.50
N VAL A 119 16.53 3.85 -6.90
CA VAL A 119 16.17 3.82 -5.48
C VAL A 119 17.45 3.72 -4.64
N LEU A 120 17.62 4.63 -3.70
CA LEU A 120 18.78 4.65 -2.80
C LEU A 120 18.55 3.70 -1.62
N SER A 121 19.62 3.07 -1.13
CA SER A 121 19.54 2.30 0.11
C SER A 121 19.59 3.20 1.34
N ASP A 122 19.13 2.71 2.49
CA ASP A 122 19.30 3.40 3.78
C ASP A 122 20.78 3.72 4.09
N ALA A 123 21.70 2.89 3.61
CA ALA A 123 23.13 3.13 3.77
C ALA A 123 23.59 4.32 2.92
N ASP A 124 23.12 4.42 1.68
CA ASP A 124 23.45 5.53 0.78
C ASP A 124 22.92 6.86 1.33
N VAL A 125 21.67 6.86 1.82
CA VAL A 125 21.07 8.04 2.46
C VAL A 125 21.84 8.44 3.72
N ARG A 126 22.20 7.50 4.59
CA ARG A 126 22.98 7.79 5.81
C ARG A 126 24.36 8.36 5.50
N ASN A 127 25.02 7.87 4.46
CA ASN A 127 26.34 8.37 4.07
C ASN A 127 26.29 9.83 3.56
N GLN A 128 25.15 10.29 3.06
CA GLN A 128 24.93 11.67 2.63
C GLN A 128 24.66 12.62 3.80
N CYS A 129 24.18 12.10 4.93
CA CYS A 129 23.85 12.86 6.14
C CYS A 129 24.51 12.25 7.39
N PRO A 130 25.85 12.41 7.58
CA PRO A 130 26.61 11.71 8.62
C PRO A 130 26.20 12.05 10.06
N SER A 131 25.43 13.12 10.27
CA SER A 131 24.97 13.57 11.58
C SER A 131 23.62 12.98 12.01
N LEU A 132 22.95 12.18 11.17
CA LEU A 132 21.69 11.56 11.54
C LEU A 132 21.93 10.35 12.47
N PRO A 133 21.24 10.26 13.63
CA PRO A 133 21.27 9.06 14.45
C PRO A 133 20.75 7.85 13.67
N PRO A 134 21.14 6.61 14.03
CA PRO A 134 20.64 5.41 13.36
C PRO A 134 19.11 5.38 13.38
N SER A 135 18.49 4.97 12.27
CA SER A 135 17.03 4.83 12.17
C SER A 135 16.49 3.99 13.33
N PRO A 136 15.34 4.35 13.93
CA PRO A 136 14.67 3.47 14.87
C PRO A 136 14.39 2.13 14.17
N SER A 137 14.55 1.03 14.91
CA SER A 137 14.17 -0.29 14.40
C SER A 137 12.72 -0.24 13.91
N PRO A 138 12.36 -0.95 12.82
CA PRO A 138 10.97 -0.99 12.36
C PRO A 138 10.09 -1.39 13.55
N SER A 139 9.10 -0.56 13.86
CA SER A 139 8.12 -0.89 14.89
C SER A 139 7.56 -2.28 14.58
N PRO A 140 7.44 -3.18 15.58
CA PRO A 140 6.81 -4.47 15.34
C PRO A 140 5.42 -4.20 14.76
N SER A 141 5.08 -4.91 13.68
CA SER A 141 3.74 -4.83 13.09
C SER A 141 2.69 -4.92 14.19
N PRO A 142 1.66 -4.06 14.19
CA PRO A 142 0.63 -4.11 15.22
C PRO A 142 0.07 -5.53 15.29
N SER A 143 0.04 -6.10 16.50
CA SER A 143 -0.60 -7.40 16.71
C SER A 143 -2.06 -7.32 16.28
N PRO A 144 -2.61 -8.33 15.58
CA PRO A 144 -4.00 -8.30 15.17
C PRO A 144 -4.89 -8.12 16.41
N SER A 145 -5.80 -7.14 16.35
CA SER A 145 -6.79 -6.90 17.41
C SER A 145 -7.56 -8.20 17.70
N PRO A 146 -7.86 -8.50 18.98
CA PRO A 146 -8.66 -9.67 19.31
C PRO A 146 -10.06 -9.55 18.68
N PRO A 147 -10.68 -10.67 18.28
CA PRO A 147 -12.02 -10.65 17.70
C PRO A 147 -13.03 -10.05 18.70
N PRO A 148 -14.07 -9.37 18.22
CA PRO A 148 -15.12 -8.84 19.09
C PRO A 148 -15.81 -9.99 19.84
N PRO A 149 -16.31 -9.74 21.08
CA PRO A 149 -17.05 -10.75 21.83
C PRO A 149 -18.34 -11.13 21.08
N PRO A 150 -18.82 -12.38 21.22
CA PRO A 150 -20.06 -12.81 20.60
C PRO A 150 -21.23 -11.98 21.13
N SER A 151 -22.09 -11.52 20.23
CA SER A 151 -23.33 -10.82 20.57
C SER A 151 -24.25 -11.72 21.43
N PRO A 152 -25.00 -11.13 22.39
CA PRO A 152 -25.92 -11.86 23.26
C PRO A 152 -27.11 -12.49 22.52
#